data_AF-X1P3K0-F1
#
_entry.id   AF-X1P3K0-F1
#
_cell.length_a   1.000
_cell.length_b   1.000
_cell.length_c   1.000
_cell.angle_alpha   90.00
_cell.angle_beta   90.00
_cell.angle_gamma   90.00
#
_symmetry.space_group_name_H-M   'P 1'
#
loop_
_entity.id
_entity.type
_entity.pdbx_description
1 polymer ?
#
loop_
_entity_poly.entity_id
_entity_poly.type
_entity_poly.pdbx_seq_one_letter_code
_entity_poly.pdbx_strand_id
1 'polypeptide(L)' 'TEEVVRFLAKEVSANTYLNIMAQYHPCYKAFDMPQLARPLLRQEFYEALDLAHQQGLYRLDKEQFPLPLRFVLR' A
#
# COMPACT_ATOMS: atom_id res chain seq x y z
N THR A 1 7.12 -4.60 -5.47
CA THR A 1 7.07 -4.22 -4.05
C THR A 1 8.25 -4.76 -3.26
N GLU A 2 8.49 -6.07 -3.28
CA GLU A 2 9.56 -6.72 -2.50
C GLU A 2 10.95 -6.07 -2.68
N GLU A 3 11.34 -5.78 -3.92
CA GLU A 3 12.64 -5.16 -4.20
C GLU A 3 12.81 -3.78 -3.54
N VAL A 4 11.79 -2.94 -3.60
CA VAL A 4 11.78 -1.61 -2.98
C VAL A 4 11.89 -1.73 -1.47
N VAL A 5 11.10 -2.62 -0.87
CA VAL A 5 11.13 -2.86 0.57
C VAL A 5 12.51 -3.37 1.01
N ARG A 6 13.08 -4.34 0.29
CA ARG A 6 14.42 -4.85 0.55
C ARG A 6 15.46 -3.75 0.46
N PHE A 7 15.40 -2.91 -0.57
CA PHE A 7 16.30 -1.76 -0.72
C PHE A 7 16.18 -0.81 0.47
N LEU A 8 14.96 -0.44 0.88
CA LEU A 8 14.75 0.44 2.04
C LEU A 8 15.32 -0.19 3.33
N ALA A 9 15.11 -1.48 3.55
CA ALA A 9 15.60 -2.16 4.75
C ALA A 9 17.12 -2.33 4.79
N LYS A 10 17.75 -2.63 3.65
CA LYS A 10 19.18 -2.99 3.55
C LYS A 10 20.10 -1.80 3.28
N GLU A 11 19.68 -0.91 2.38
CA GLU A 11 20.52 0.18 1.89
C GLU A 11 20.22 1.52 2.56
N VAL A 12 18.98 1.71 3.06
CA VAL A 12 18.59 2.96 3.76
C VAL A 12 18.65 2.76 5.27
N SER A 13 17.71 2.01 5.84
CA SER A 13 17.68 1.63 7.25
C SER A 13 16.45 0.76 7.55
N ALA A 14 16.61 -0.27 8.39
CA ALA A 14 15.47 -0.99 8.97
C ALA A 14 14.56 -0.09 9.84
N ASN A 15 15.07 1.05 10.31
CA ASN A 15 14.32 2.01 11.13
C ASN A 15 13.65 3.13 10.29
N THR A 16 13.61 2.98 8.96
CA THR A 16 12.94 3.91 8.05
C THR A 16 11.45 4.01 8.36
N TYR A 17 10.94 5.23 8.48
CA TYR A 17 9.49 5.45 8.50
C TYR A 17 8.93 5.26 7.10
N LEU A 18 7.97 4.35 6.94
CA LEU A 18 7.43 3.99 5.63
C LEU A 18 5.91 4.13 5.63
N ASN A 19 5.37 4.96 4.74
CA ASN A 19 3.95 4.94 4.42
C ASN A 19 3.69 4.06 3.20
N ILE A 20 2.85 3.04 3.34
CA ILE A 20 2.31 2.25 2.24
C ILE A 20 0.87 2.72 2.01
N MET A 21 0.61 3.33 0.86
CA MET A 21 -0.68 3.98 0.58
C MET A 21 -1.57 3.08 -0.28
N ALA A 22 -2.82 2.85 0.13
CA ALA A 22 -3.84 2.19 -0.71
C ALA A 22 -4.78 3.17 -1.42
N GLN A 23 -4.37 4.44 -1.52
CA GLN A 23 -5.24 5.57 -1.86
C GLN A 23 -5.34 5.81 -3.38
N TYR A 24 -4.97 4.83 -4.22
CA TYR A 24 -4.98 4.99 -5.67
C TYR A 24 -6.41 4.87 -6.25
N HIS A 25 -6.86 5.93 -6.91
CA HIS A 25 -8.14 5.99 -7.61
C HIS A 25 -7.93 6.40 -9.08
N PRO A 26 -8.07 5.47 -10.04
CA PRO A 26 -7.94 5.78 -11.47
C PRO A 26 -8.96 6.84 -11.91
N CYS A 27 -8.51 7.82 -12.69
CA CYS A 27 -9.38 8.85 -13.25
C CYS A 27 -8.87 9.35 -14.61
N TYR A 28 -9.77 9.93 -15.41
CA TYR A 28 -9.45 10.55 -16.70
C TYR A 28 -8.60 9.62 -17.60
N LYS A 29 -7.40 10.07 -18.02
CA LYS A 29 -6.47 9.33 -18.88
C LYS A 29 -5.90 8.05 -18.27
N ALA A 30 -6.11 7.78 -16.97
CA ALA A 30 -5.71 6.51 -16.38
C ALA A 30 -6.38 5.31 -17.08
N PHE A 31 -7.60 5.49 -17.61
CA PHE A 31 -8.31 4.44 -18.35
C PHE A 31 -7.74 4.19 -19.76
N ASP A 32 -6.96 5.13 -20.31
CA ASP A 32 -6.24 4.95 -21.58
C ASP A 32 -4.96 4.12 -21.40
N MET A 33 -4.54 3.91 -20.15
CA MET A 33 -3.33 3.18 -19.77
C MET A 33 -3.70 1.91 -18.98
N PRO A 34 -3.75 0.72 -19.61
CA PRO A 34 -4.22 -0.51 -18.94
C PRO A 34 -3.54 -0.83 -17.61
N GLN A 35 -2.28 -0.45 -17.44
CA GLN A 35 -1.50 -0.65 -16.21
C GLN A 35 -1.97 0.23 -15.04
N LEU A 36 -2.63 1.35 -15.34
CA LEU A 36 -3.15 2.33 -14.39
C LEU A 36 -4.68 2.29 -14.28
N ALA A 37 -5.35 1.57 -15.18
CA ALA A 37 -6.81 1.60 -15.35
C ALA A 37 -7.62 0.86 -14.26
N ARG A 38 -7.01 0.49 -13.12
CA ARG A 38 -7.70 -0.22 -12.04
C ARG A 38 -7.33 0.31 -10.64
N PRO A 39 -8.30 0.31 -9.70
CA PRO A 39 -7.99 0.58 -8.30
C PRO A 39 -7.12 -0.54 -7.70
N LEU A 40 -6.47 -0.23 -6.58
CA LEU A 40 -5.72 -1.20 -5.81
C LEU A 40 -6.67 -2.15 -5.07
N LEU A 41 -6.37 -3.45 -5.08
CA LEU A 41 -7.10 -4.43 -4.29
C LEU A 41 -6.62 -4.40 -2.84
N ARG A 42 -7.54 -4.65 -1.91
CA ARG A 42 -7.22 -4.74 -0.48
C ARG A 42 -6.14 -5.80 -0.19
N GLN A 43 -6.17 -6.92 -0.91
CA GLN A 43 -5.20 -8.00 -0.74
C GLN A 43 -3.78 -7.56 -1.14
N GLU A 44 -3.63 -6.81 -2.23
CA GLU A 44 -2.34 -6.27 -2.68
C GLU A 44 -1.73 -5.33 -1.64
N PHE A 45 -2.59 -4.56 -0.96
CA PHE A 45 -2.15 -3.71 0.15
C PHE A 45 -1.64 -4.53 1.33
N TYR A 46 -2.36 -5.57 1.77
CA TYR A 46 -1.91 -6.43 2.87
C TYR A 46 -0.63 -7.18 2.51
N GLU A 47 -0.50 -7.67 1.28
CA GLU A 47 0.72 -8.31 0.80
C GLU A 47 1.92 -7.34 0.88
N ALA A 48 1.73 -6.07 0.54
CA ALA A 48 2.78 -5.06 0.67
C ALA A 48 3.20 -4.82 2.14
N LEU A 49 2.24 -4.81 3.08
CA LEU A 49 2.52 -4.72 4.51
C LEU A 49 3.30 -5.95 5.00
N ASP A 50 2.90 -7.15 4.59
CA ASP A 50 3.56 -8.39 4.99
C ASP A 50 5.00 -8.44 4.46
N LEU A 51 5.22 -8.07 3.21
CA LEU A 51 6.57 -7.94 2.64
C LEU A 51 7.42 -6.92 3.42
N ALA A 52 6.85 -5.79 3.84
CA ALA A 52 7.54 -4.82 4.68
C ALA A 52 7.99 -5.40 6.02
N HIS A 53 7.09 -6.10 6.71
CA HIS A 53 7.41 -6.76 7.97
C HIS A 53 8.45 -7.87 7.81
N GLN A 54 8.39 -8.66 6.73
CA GLN A 54 9.36 -9.73 6.45
C GLN A 54 10.78 -9.20 6.25
N GLN A 55 10.94 -7.98 5.73
CA GLN A 55 12.24 -7.33 5.58
C GLN A 55 12.68 -6.53 6.82
N GLY A 56 11.87 -6.51 7.88
CA GLY A 56 12.19 -5.84 9.15
C GLY A 56 11.80 -4.36 9.22
N LEU A 57 10.94 -3.87 8.31
CA LEU A 57 10.40 -2.51 8.37
C LEU A 57 9.13 -2.49 9.24
N TYR A 58 9.27 -2.05 10.48
CA TYR A 58 8.16 -2.02 11.45
C TYR A 58 7.59 -0.62 11.73
N ARG A 59 8.28 0.44 11.33
CA ARG A 59 7.83 1.83 11.49
C ARG A 59 6.92 2.24 10.34
N LEU A 60 5.83 1.50 10.19
CA LEU A 60 4.83 1.78 9.17
C LEU A 60 3.87 2.88 9.63
N ASP A 61 3.43 3.71 8.69
CA ASP A 61 2.35 4.66 8.92
C ASP A 61 1.10 3.93 9.42
N LYS A 62 0.47 4.47 10.45
CA LYS A 62 -0.80 3.94 10.95
C LYS A 62 -1.90 4.54 10.09
N GLU A 63 -2.03 4.06 8.86
CA GLU A 63 -3.17 4.38 8.01
C GLU A 63 -4.43 3.92 8.75
N GLN A 64 -5.12 4.86 9.39
CA GLN A 64 -6.47 4.67 9.89
C GLN A 64 -7.35 4.53 8.66
N PHE A 65 -7.46 3.33 8.09
CA PHE A 65 -8.60 3.04 7.25
C PHE A 65 -9.82 3.28 8.13
N PRO A 66 -10.71 4.25 7.84
CA PRO A 66 -12.04 4.15 8.39
C PRO A 66 -12.52 2.75 7.98
N LEU A 67 -12.89 1.94 8.97
CA LEU A 67 -13.62 0.70 8.74
C LEU A 67 -14.62 0.98 7.62
N PRO A 68 -14.79 0.09 6.62
CA PRO A 68 -15.80 0.34 5.62
C PRO A 68 -17.09 0.64 6.39
N LEU A 69 -17.69 1.80 6.13
CA LEU A 69 -19.05 2.13 6.54
C LEU A 69 -19.99 1.14 5.84
N ARG A 70 -19.90 -0.15 6.19
CA ARG A 70 -21.01 -1.09 6.10
C ARG A 70 -21.94 -0.66 7.21
N PHE A 71 -22.77 0.36 6.96
CA PHE A 71 -24.03 0.65 7.63
C PHE A 71 -24.57 2.01 7.15
N VAL A 72 -25.00 2.11 5.88
CA VAL A 72 -26.16 2.94 5.51
C VAL A 72 -26.80 2.26 4.28
N LEU A 73 -28.12 2.05 4.34
CA LEU A 73 -29.01 1.43 3.36
C LEU A 73 -29.11 -0.11 3.39
N ARG A 74 -29.80 -0.62 4.42
CA ARG A 74 -31.11 -1.26 4.17
C ARG A 74 -32.00 -1.18 5.41
#